data_AF-A0A2V7YKG1-F1
#
_entry.id   AF-A0A2V7YKG1-F1
#
_cell.length_a   1.000
_cell.length_b   1.000
_cell.length_c   1.000
_cell.angle_alpha   90.00
_cell.angle_beta   90.00
_cell.angle_gamma   90.00
#
_symmetry.space_group_name_H-M   'P 1'
#
loop_
_entity.id
_entity.type
_entity.pdbx_description
1 polymer ?
#
loop_
_entity_poly.entity_id
_entity_poly.type
_entity_poly.pdbx_seq_one_letter_code
_entity_poly.pdbx_strand_id
1 'polypeptide(L)'
;MKVISVNVGLPRPVSWKGRRIMTGIFKEPVEGRVHLRRHNLAGDGQADLSVHGGPEKAVYAYPSEHYPYWRRELAMATLPWGAFGENLTTEGWWEDQIHIGDRFRIGTAELVVTQPRTPCFKLALR
;
A
#
# COMPACT_ATOMS: atom_id res chain seq x y z
N MET A 1 -13.80 9.60 5.92
CA MET A 1 -12.95 9.02 4.86
C MET A 1 -11.89 10.02 4.44
N LYS A 2 -10.63 9.80 4.80
CA LYS A 2 -9.48 10.65 4.42
C LYS A 2 -8.23 9.81 4.15
N VAL A 3 -7.33 10.31 3.30
CA VAL A 3 -5.96 9.77 3.18
C VAL A 3 -5.10 10.50 4.21
N ILE A 4 -4.44 9.76 5.09
CA ILE A 4 -3.58 10.33 6.14
C ILE A 4 -2.09 10.20 5.83
N SER A 5 -1.73 9.30 4.90
CA SER A 5 -0.37 9.17 4.41
C SER A 5 -0.36 8.67 2.97
N VAL A 6 0.58 9.19 2.18
CA VAL A 6 0.93 8.65 0.87
C VAL A 6 2.32 8.05 1.00
N ASN A 7 2.45 6.76 0.69
CA ASN A 7 3.69 6.02 0.80
C ASN A 7 4.11 5.51 -0.58
N VAL A 8 5.38 5.69 -0.90
CA VAL A 8 5.96 5.24 -2.17
C VAL A 8 7.29 4.53 -1.92
N GLY A 9 7.70 3.69 -2.86
CA GLY A 9 9.00 3.04 -2.81
C GLY A 9 9.31 2.32 -4.12
N LEU A 10 10.58 2.38 -4.53
CA LEU A 10 11.06 1.63 -5.69
C LEU A 10 11.40 0.18 -5.29
N PRO A 11 11.18 -0.79 -6.18
CA PRO A 11 11.59 -2.18 -5.96
C PRO A 11 13.07 -2.27 -5.61
N ARG A 12 13.37 -2.98 -4.53
CA ARG A 12 14.74 -3.23 -4.08
C ARG A 12 15.00 -4.71 -3.86
N PRO A 13 16.24 -5.17 -4.04
CA PRO A 13 16.64 -6.53 -3.69
C PRO A 13 16.72 -6.68 -2.17
N VAL A 14 16.19 -7.79 -1.64
CA VAL A 14 16.38 -8.22 -0.25
C VAL A 14 16.83 -9.67 -0.18
N SER A 15 17.59 -10.02 0.84
CA SER A 15 17.97 -11.41 1.12
C SER A 15 16.93 -12.05 2.02
N TRP A 16 16.34 -13.17 1.58
CA TRP A 16 15.38 -13.94 2.38
C TRP A 16 15.61 -15.43 2.19
N LYS A 17 15.85 -16.14 3.30
CA LYS A 17 16.15 -17.58 3.31
C LYS A 17 17.25 -17.97 2.29
N GLY A 18 18.31 -17.15 2.20
CA GLY A 18 19.44 -17.36 1.30
C GLY A 18 19.18 -17.05 -0.18
N ARG A 19 18.01 -16.48 -0.54
CA ARG A 19 17.66 -16.07 -1.91
C ARG A 19 17.53 -14.55 -2.02
N ARG A 20 17.93 -14.00 -3.15
CA ARG A 20 17.73 -12.58 -3.49
C ARG A 20 16.35 -12.40 -4.12
N ILE A 21 15.51 -11.57 -3.49
CA ILE A 21 14.13 -11.30 -3.92
C ILE A 21 13.98 -9.82 -4.25
N MET A 22 13.47 -9.50 -5.44
CA MET A 22 13.05 -8.14 -5.76
C MET A 22 11.66 -7.87 -5.18
N THR A 23 11.53 -6.80 -4.40
CA THR A 23 10.26 -6.45 -3.75
C THR A 23 10.06 -4.94 -3.65
N GLY A 24 8.82 -4.51 -3.84
CA GLY A 24 8.37 -3.13 -3.62
C GLY A 24 7.57 -2.95 -2.33
N ILE A 25 7.65 -3.92 -1.39
CA ILE A 25 6.92 -3.87 -0.11
C ILE A 25 7.41 -2.75 0.81
N PHE A 26 8.65 -2.30 0.62
CA PHE A 26 9.25 -1.23 1.40
C PHE A 26 8.83 0.11 0.81
N LYS A 27 7.75 0.66 1.34
CA LYS A 27 7.31 2.03 1.10
C LYS A 27 7.51 2.87 2.34
N GLU A 28 7.72 4.16 2.11
CA GLU A 28 7.92 5.18 3.13
C GLU A 28 7.01 6.39 2.85
N PRO A 29 6.54 7.09 3.89
CA PRO A 29 5.73 8.30 3.74
C PRO A 29 6.48 9.38 2.96
N VAL A 30 5.78 10.08 2.08
CA VAL A 30 6.32 11.25 1.38
C VAL A 30 5.49 12.50 1.64
N GLU A 31 6.18 13.64 1.67
CA GLU A 31 5.54 14.95 1.83
C GLU A 31 5.09 15.53 0.48
N GLY A 32 4.07 16.40 0.54
CA GLY A 32 3.59 17.12 -0.63
C GLY A 32 2.67 16.31 -1.55
N ARG A 33 2.39 16.86 -2.74
CA ARG A 33 1.49 16.26 -3.72
C ARG A 33 2.23 15.20 -4.53
N VAL A 34 1.67 14.01 -4.62
CA VAL A 34 2.21 12.91 -5.44
C VAL A 34 1.34 12.73 -6.68
N HIS A 35 1.96 12.72 -7.85
CA HIS A 35 1.25 12.51 -9.11
C HIS A 35 0.85 11.03 -9.26
N LEU A 36 -0.45 10.78 -9.42
CA LEU A 36 -0.96 9.45 -9.73
C LEU A 36 -1.00 9.23 -11.24
N ARG A 37 -0.32 8.18 -11.71
CA ARG A 37 -0.36 7.70 -13.09
C ARG A 37 -1.30 6.51 -13.19
N ARG A 38 -1.59 6.06 -14.42
CA ARG A 38 -2.47 4.89 -14.68
C ARG A 38 -2.03 3.61 -13.96
N HIS A 39 -0.74 3.44 -13.71
CA HIS A 39 -0.19 2.17 -13.19
C HIS A 39 0.44 2.28 -11.79
N ASN A 40 0.72 3.49 -11.31
CA ASN A 40 1.42 3.74 -10.04
C ASN A 40 1.41 5.22 -9.65
N LEU A 41 1.81 5.51 -8.41
CA LEU A 41 2.20 6.85 -7.98
C LEU A 41 3.63 7.19 -8.44
N ALA A 42 3.90 8.47 -8.67
CA ALA A 42 5.26 8.95 -8.90
C ALA A 42 6.17 8.61 -7.70
N GLY A 43 7.35 8.06 -7.97
CA GLY A 43 8.27 7.56 -6.93
C GLY A 43 7.98 6.14 -6.46
N ASP A 44 6.90 5.52 -6.94
CA ASP A 44 6.51 4.16 -6.59
C ASP A 44 6.80 3.15 -7.70
N GLY A 45 7.13 1.91 -7.35
CA GLY A 45 7.28 0.85 -8.34
C GLY A 45 6.79 -0.51 -7.88
N GLN A 46 6.37 -1.31 -8.87
CA GLN A 46 5.93 -2.69 -8.68
C GLN A 46 7.05 -3.63 -9.13
N ALA A 47 7.46 -4.55 -8.25
CA ALA A 47 8.58 -5.45 -8.53
C ALA A 47 8.24 -6.56 -9.54
N ASP A 48 6.96 -6.90 -9.66
CA ASP A 48 6.47 -7.96 -10.52
C ASP A 48 5.09 -7.56 -11.07
N LEU A 49 5.08 -7.19 -12.35
CA LEU A 49 3.87 -6.72 -13.03
C LEU A 49 2.93 -7.86 -13.44
N SER A 50 3.40 -9.12 -13.43
CA SER A 50 2.56 -10.27 -13.80
C SER A 50 1.52 -10.61 -12.72
N VAL A 51 1.86 -10.34 -11.45
CA VAL A 51 1.01 -10.67 -10.28
C VAL A 51 0.59 -9.43 -9.49
N HIS A 52 1.49 -8.46 -9.33
CA HIS A 52 1.32 -7.30 -8.43
C HIS A 52 1.19 -5.97 -9.16
N GLY A 53 0.94 -6.00 -10.47
CA GLY A 53 0.81 -4.79 -11.27
C GLY A 53 -0.44 -4.74 -12.13
N GLY A 54 -0.42 -3.78 -13.05
CA GLY A 54 -1.55 -3.44 -13.88
C GLY A 54 -2.40 -2.30 -13.30
N PRO A 55 -3.24 -1.68 -14.13
CA PRO A 55 -4.06 -0.53 -13.72
C PRO A 55 -5.03 -0.87 -12.58
N GLU A 56 -5.45 -2.13 -12.47
CA GLU A 56 -6.34 -2.61 -11.41
C GLU A 56 -5.66 -2.72 -10.04
N LYS A 57 -4.32 -2.67 -9.99
CA LYS A 57 -3.51 -2.74 -8.77
C LYS A 57 -2.58 -1.53 -8.65
N ALA A 58 -2.95 -0.42 -9.28
CA ALA A 58 -2.10 0.78 -9.35
C ALA A 58 -1.86 1.42 -7.98
N VAL A 59 -2.81 1.28 -7.06
CA VAL A 59 -2.77 1.85 -5.72
C VAL A 59 -3.28 0.82 -4.72
N TYR A 60 -2.54 0.61 -3.63
CA TYR A 60 -2.98 -0.20 -2.50
C TYR A 60 -3.33 0.72 -1.31
N ALA A 61 -4.53 0.56 -0.74
CA ALA A 61 -4.97 1.29 0.45
C ALA A 61 -5.08 0.34 1.66
N TYR A 62 -4.73 0.85 2.86
CA TYR A 62 -4.88 0.10 4.11
C TYR A 62 -5.40 1.02 5.24
N PRO A 63 -6.47 0.61 5.96
CA PRO A 63 -7.03 1.39 7.06
C PRO A 63 -6.05 1.55 8.23
N SER A 64 -5.88 2.78 8.68
CA SER A 64 -5.10 3.16 9.85
C SER A 64 -5.63 2.52 11.13
N GLU A 65 -6.91 2.16 11.14
CA GLU A 65 -7.61 1.59 12.27
C GLU A 65 -7.12 0.18 12.62
N HIS A 66 -6.44 -0.51 11.69
CA HIS A 66 -5.79 -1.80 11.95
C HIS A 66 -4.41 -1.65 12.61
N TYR A 67 -3.78 -0.47 12.57
CA TYR A 67 -2.45 -0.28 13.14
C TYR A 67 -2.37 -0.47 14.65
N PRO A 68 -3.34 0.03 15.47
CA PRO A 68 -3.35 -0.27 16.91
C PRO A 68 -3.37 -1.76 17.24
N TYR A 69 -4.15 -2.55 16.49
CA TYR A 69 -4.16 -4.01 16.61
C TYR A 69 -2.76 -4.58 16.36
N TRP A 70 -2.15 -4.24 15.21
CA TRP A 70 -0.84 -4.78 14.84
C TRP A 70 0.30 -4.32 15.75
N ARG A 71 0.28 -3.10 16.27
CA ARG A 71 1.26 -2.65 17.28
C ARG A 71 1.25 -3.54 18.51
N ARG A 72 0.06 -3.96 18.97
CA ARG A 72 -0.07 -4.89 20.08
C ARG A 72 0.42 -6.29 19.71
N GLU A 73 -0.08 -6.84 18.60
CA GLU A 73 0.26 -8.21 18.20
C GLU A 73 1.75 -8.40 17.89
N LEU A 74 2.41 -7.36 17.35
CA LEU A 74 3.84 -7.38 17.01
C LEU A 74 4.73 -6.88 18.15
N ALA A 75 4.17 -6.50 19.30
CA ALA A 75 4.90 -5.88 20.42
C ALA A 75 5.76 -4.68 19.98
N MET A 76 5.26 -3.87 19.05
CA MET A 76 5.95 -2.69 18.52
C MET A 76 5.37 -1.40 19.11
N ALA A 77 6.21 -0.57 19.72
CA ALA A 77 5.79 0.72 20.27
C ALA A 77 5.22 1.66 19.19
N THR A 78 5.81 1.61 18.00
CA THR A 78 5.38 2.37 16.82
C THR A 78 5.38 1.48 15.59
N LEU A 79 4.47 1.77 14.65
CA LEU A 79 4.42 1.12 13.35
C LEU A 79 4.21 2.22 12.30
N PRO A 80 5.18 2.48 11.41
CA PRO A 80 5.10 3.62 10.50
C PRO A 80 4.05 3.39 9.41
N TRP A 81 3.48 4.48 8.89
CA TRP A 81 2.67 4.42 7.67
C TRP A 81 3.48 3.82 6.52
N GLY A 82 2.84 3.02 5.68
CA GLY A 82 3.49 2.20 4.65
C GLY A 82 4.00 0.85 5.16
N ALA A 83 3.83 0.51 6.44
CA ALA A 83 4.30 -0.76 7.01
C ALA A 83 3.73 -2.00 6.31
N PHE A 84 2.52 -1.94 5.74
CA PHE A 84 1.94 -3.07 5.02
C PHE A 84 2.26 -3.03 3.52
N GLY A 85 3.08 -2.07 3.10
CA GLY A 85 3.40 -1.80 1.71
C GLY A 85 2.26 -1.08 0.97
N GLU A 86 1.33 -0.47 1.71
CA GLU A 86 0.24 0.32 1.16
C GLU A 86 0.72 1.66 0.64
N ASN A 87 0.14 2.10 -0.46
CA ASN A 87 0.35 3.43 -1.00
C ASN A 87 -0.45 4.50 -0.27
N LEU A 88 -1.67 4.17 0.16
CA LEU A 88 -2.55 5.07 0.88
C LEU A 88 -2.84 4.49 2.26
N THR A 89 -2.35 5.14 3.30
CA THR A 89 -2.87 4.90 4.64
C THR A 89 -4.12 5.77 4.81
N THR A 90 -5.25 5.15 5.12
CA THR A 90 -6.57 5.80 5.10
C THR A 90 -7.23 5.79 6.48
N GLU A 91 -8.11 6.75 6.76
CA GLU A 91 -8.96 6.78 7.96
C GLU A 91 -10.44 6.90 7.57
N GLY A 92 -11.27 6.07 8.19
CA GLY A 92 -12.70 5.88 7.97
C GLY A 92 -13.03 5.01 6.76
N TRP A 93 -12.08 4.22 6.26
CA TRP A 93 -12.21 3.38 5.06
C TRP A 93 -12.33 1.90 5.44
N TRP A 94 -13.35 1.53 6.20
CA TRP A 94 -13.51 0.16 6.69
C TRP A 94 -13.90 -0.82 5.58
N GLU A 95 -13.36 -2.03 5.61
CA GLU A 95 -13.60 -3.06 4.60
C GLU A 95 -15.05 -3.54 4.52
N ASP A 96 -15.85 -3.37 5.57
CA ASP A 96 -17.28 -3.69 5.61
C ASP A 96 -18.17 -2.58 5.02
N GLN A 97 -17.59 -1.41 4.73
CA GLN A 97 -18.29 -0.25 4.15
C GLN A 97 -17.86 0.03 2.70
N ILE A 98 -16.77 -0.58 2.24
CA ILE A 98 -16.19 -0.37 0.91
C ILE A 98 -16.45 -1.58 0.03
N HIS A 99 -16.99 -1.33 -1.16
CA HIS A 99 -17.39 -2.35 -2.11
C HIS A 99 -16.59 -2.25 -3.42
N ILE A 100 -16.42 -3.39 -4.09
CA ILE A 100 -15.85 -3.42 -5.45
C ILE A 100 -16.73 -2.57 -6.37
N GLY A 101 -16.11 -1.66 -7.11
CA GLY A 101 -16.78 -0.69 -7.98
C GLY A 101 -16.97 0.69 -7.36
N ASP A 102 -16.78 0.85 -6.04
CA ASP A 102 -16.85 2.15 -5.39
C ASP A 102 -15.82 3.11 -5.98
N ARG A 103 -16.24 4.36 -6.19
CA ARG A 103 -15.44 5.42 -6.78
C ARG A 103 -15.07 6.48 -5.76
N PHE A 104 -13.79 6.77 -5.66
CA PHE A 104 -13.27 7.78 -4.76
C PHE A 104 -12.52 8.85 -5.52
N ARG A 105 -12.86 10.11 -5.26
CA ARG A 105 -12.08 11.25 -5.73
C ARG A 105 -11.03 11.61 -4.68
N ILE A 106 -9.75 11.50 -5.04
CA ILE A 106 -8.61 11.85 -4.18
C ILE A 106 -7.80 12.92 -4.89
N GLY A 107 -7.87 14.15 -4.40
CA GLY A 107 -7.32 15.31 -5.11
C GLY A 107 -8.01 15.48 -6.46
N THR A 108 -7.24 15.43 -7.55
CA THR A 108 -7.73 15.50 -8.93
C THR A 108 -7.92 14.13 -9.58
N ALA A 109 -7.58 13.04 -8.89
CA ALA A 109 -7.71 11.70 -9.43
C ALA A 109 -9.04 11.04 -9.02
N GLU A 110 -9.54 10.17 -9.90
CA GLU A 110 -10.61 9.23 -9.60
C GLU A 110 -10.02 7.83 -9.53
N LEU A 111 -10.30 7.13 -8.44
CA LEU A 111 -9.91 5.74 -8.19
C LEU A 111 -11.14 4.88 -8.06
N VAL A 112 -11.06 3.64 -8.52
CA VAL A 112 -12.12 2.64 -8.41
C VAL A 112 -11.60 1.47 -7.59
N VAL A 113 -12.39 0.98 -6.64
CA VAL A 113 -12.06 -0.24 -5.89
C VAL A 113 -12.22 -1.45 -6.81
N THR A 114 -11.14 -2.19 -7.00
CA THR A 114 -11.08 -3.30 -7.97
C THR A 114 -11.13 -4.66 -7.30
N GLN A 115 -10.42 -4.82 -6.18
CA GLN A 115 -10.30 -6.09 -5.48
C GLN A 115 -9.76 -5.90 -4.05
N PRO A 116 -10.05 -6.85 -3.14
CA PRO A 116 -9.33 -6.96 -1.87
C PRO A 116 -7.84 -7.23 -2.09
N ARG A 117 -7.03 -6.87 -1.08
CA ARG A 117 -5.62 -7.21 -1.04
C ARG A 117 -5.43 -8.63 -0.47
N THR A 118 -4.92 -9.56 -1.28
CA THR A 118 -4.63 -10.94 -0.82
C THR A 118 -3.21 -11.06 -0.25
N PRO A 119 -3.02 -11.23 1.08
CA PRO A 119 -1.70 -11.26 1.73
C PRO A 119 -0.70 -12.16 1.00
N CYS A 120 0.57 -11.76 0.94
CA CYS A 120 1.63 -12.56 0.34
C CYS A 120 2.87 -12.58 1.24
N PHE A 121 3.74 -13.57 1.03
CA PHE A 121 4.94 -13.75 1.86
C PHE A 121 5.85 -12.50 1.90
N LYS A 122 5.76 -11.61 0.89
CA LYS A 122 6.53 -10.36 0.85
C LYS A 122 6.24 -9.45 2.04
N LEU A 123 5.09 -9.57 2.70
CA LEU A 123 4.78 -8.85 3.94
C LEU A 123 5.72 -9.25 5.07
N ALA A 124 6.08 -10.54 5.18
CA ALA A 124 7.01 -11.06 6.18
C ALA A 124 8.49 -10.78 5.85
N LEU A 125 8.78 -10.03 4.78
CA LEU A 125 10.12 -9.54 4.49
C LEU A 125 10.44 -8.24 5.22
N ARG A 126 9.41 -7.53 5.71
CA ARG A 126 9.55 -6.26 6.42
C ARG A 126 9.73 -6.48 7.90
#